data_AF-A0AAD3D0B8-F1
#
_entry.id   AF-A0AAD3D0B8-F1
#
_cell.length_a   1.000
_cell.length_b   1.000
_cell.length_c   1.000
_cell.angle_alpha   90.00
_cell.angle_beta   90.00
_cell.angle_gamma   90.00
#
_symmetry.space_group_name_H-M   'P 1'
#
loop_
_entity.id
_entity.type
_entity.pdbx_description
1 polymer ?
#
loop_
_entity_poly.entity_id
_entity_poly.type
_entity_poly.pdbx_seq_one_letter_code
_entity_poly.pdbx_strand_id
1 'polypeptide(L)'
;MNPAHEQPEDAAQFITVSDPVQHSEGMNKYTSYRVDVRPPPPSQNITEDVFQNSNASAVLRRYSDFLWLYNRLHKERAGAVVPPLPEKQAVSRFSTSFIEERRQALERFLRRVAVHPELYDAKCLDIFLRADDITFQTAKNAKSVPGADNGYVSQHGS
;
A
#
# COMPACT_ATOMS: atom_id res chain seq x y z
N MET A 1 15.08 -23.91 -23.95
CA MET A 1 15.25 -23.14 -22.70
C MET A 1 14.37 -21.90 -22.79
N ASN A 2 13.34 -21.77 -21.95
CA ASN A 2 12.54 -20.54 -21.86
C ASN A 2 13.33 -19.53 -21.02
N PRO A 3 13.53 -18.28 -21.47
CA PRO A 3 14.02 -17.24 -20.58
C PRO A 3 12.95 -17.02 -19.51
N ALA A 4 13.38 -17.01 -18.24
CA ALA A 4 12.49 -16.76 -17.11
C ALA A 4 11.74 -15.44 -17.33
N HIS A 5 10.42 -15.49 -17.36
CA HIS A 5 9.58 -14.32 -17.16
C HIS A 5 9.81 -13.86 -15.71
N GLU A 6 10.83 -13.03 -15.51
CA GLU A 6 10.98 -12.26 -14.26
C GLU A 6 9.76 -11.34 -14.19
N GLN A 7 8.84 -11.64 -13.28
CA GLN A 7 7.60 -10.89 -13.21
C GLN A 7 7.92 -9.53 -12.58
N PRO A 8 7.32 -8.42 -13.05
CA PRO A 8 7.63 -7.10 -12.51
C PRO A 8 7.39 -7.01 -11.00
N GLU A 9 6.52 -7.86 -10.43
CA GLU A 9 6.28 -7.95 -8.99
C GLU A 9 7.47 -8.44 -8.15
N ASP A 10 8.44 -9.13 -8.76
CA ASP A 10 9.65 -9.61 -8.08
C ASP A 10 10.56 -8.45 -7.64
N ALA A 11 10.54 -7.31 -8.36
CA ALA A 11 11.28 -6.10 -7.99
C ALA A 11 10.76 -5.46 -6.68
N ALA A 12 9.50 -5.72 -6.30
CA ALA A 12 8.91 -5.28 -5.04
C ALA A 12 8.77 -6.42 -4.01
N GLN A 13 9.60 -7.47 -4.11
CA GLN A 13 9.62 -8.58 -3.15
C GLN A 13 9.82 -8.15 -1.67
N PHE A 14 10.30 -6.93 -1.44
CA PHE A 14 10.51 -6.37 -0.11
C PHE A 14 9.23 -5.82 0.55
N ILE A 15 8.13 -5.75 -0.19
CA ILE A 15 6.80 -5.48 0.34
C ILE A 15 6.11 -6.82 0.63
N THR A 16 5.77 -7.04 1.88
CA THR A 16 5.09 -8.27 2.33
C THR A 16 3.83 -7.95 3.12
N VAL A 17 2.81 -8.79 2.96
CA VAL A 17 1.58 -8.73 3.76
C VAL A 17 1.52 -10.00 4.59
N SER A 18 1.50 -9.90 5.90
CA SER A 18 1.67 -11.01 6.83
C SER A 18 0.75 -10.87 8.06
N ASP A 19 0.89 -11.79 9.02
CA ASP A 19 0.30 -11.73 10.36
C ASP A 19 -1.17 -11.28 10.38
N PRO A 20 -2.10 -12.07 9.80
CA PRO A 20 -3.51 -11.71 9.83
C PRO A 20 -4.05 -11.78 11.26
N VAL A 21 -4.48 -10.64 11.80
CA VAL A 21 -5.06 -10.52 13.14
C VAL A 21 -6.55 -10.24 13.02
N GLN A 22 -7.37 -11.10 13.63
CA GLN A 22 -8.81 -10.87 13.74
C GLN A 22 -9.12 -10.04 14.98
N HIS A 23 -9.79 -8.92 14.79
CA HIS A 23 -10.27 -8.04 15.83
C HIS A 23 -11.78 -8.21 15.98
N SER A 24 -12.24 -8.35 17.22
CA SER A 24 -13.64 -8.35 17.61
C SER A 24 -13.85 -7.30 18.69
N GLU A 25 -14.43 -6.17 18.30
CA GLU A 25 -14.76 -5.08 19.21
C GLU A 25 -16.29 -4.89 19.21
N GLY A 26 -16.96 -5.42 20.23
CA GLY A 26 -18.42 -5.42 20.31
C GLY A 26 -19.07 -6.10 19.11
N MET A 27 -19.91 -5.37 18.37
CA MET A 27 -20.59 -5.87 17.16
C MET A 27 -19.71 -5.84 15.89
N ASN A 28 -18.53 -5.22 15.97
CA ASN A 28 -17.66 -5.03 14.82
C ASN A 28 -16.57 -6.10 14.79
N LYS A 29 -16.50 -6.85 13.67
CA LYS A 29 -15.43 -7.83 13.42
C LYS A 29 -14.72 -7.55 12.10
N TYR A 30 -13.40 -7.39 12.16
CA TYR A 30 -12.53 -7.16 11.00
C TYR A 30 -11.20 -7.92 11.13
N THR A 31 -10.53 -8.10 10.00
CA THR A 31 -9.17 -8.67 9.96
C THR A 31 -8.21 -7.58 9.51
N SER A 32 -7.16 -7.34 10.28
CA SER A 32 -6.02 -6.52 9.89
C SER A 32 -4.88 -7.42 9.43
N TYR A 33 -4.06 -6.90 8.52
CA TYR A 33 -2.86 -7.52 8.02
C TYR A 33 -1.69 -6.60 8.32
N ARG A 34 -0.56 -7.20 8.67
CA ARG A 34 0.69 -6.48 8.79
C ARG A 34 1.27 -6.27 7.40
N VAL A 35 1.57 -5.03 7.07
CA VAL A 35 2.23 -4.63 5.82
C VAL A 35 3.62 -4.18 6.20
N ASP A 36 4.61 -4.96 5.78
CA ASP A 36 6.02 -4.62 5.97
C ASP A 36 6.61 -4.15 4.65
N VAL A 37 7.34 -3.05 4.70
CA VAL A 37 8.18 -2.55 3.61
C VAL A 37 9.61 -2.61 4.10
N ARG A 38 10.45 -3.38 3.40
CA ARG A 38 11.89 -3.43 3.67
C ARG A 38 12.65 -2.73 2.55
N PRO A 39 13.76 -2.06 2.84
CA PRO A 39 14.66 -1.62 1.77
C PRO A 39 15.25 -2.85 1.06
N PRO A 40 15.48 -2.75 -0.26
CA PRO A 40 16.30 -3.74 -0.96
C PRO A 40 17.69 -3.80 -0.34
N PRO A 41 18.34 -4.97 -0.30
CA PRO A 41 19.71 -5.09 0.15
C PRO A 41 20.63 -4.29 -0.78
N PRO A 42 21.71 -3.68 -0.25
CA PRO A 42 22.64 -2.85 -1.03
C PRO A 42 23.39 -3.62 -2.13
N SER A 43 23.30 -4.95 -2.16
CA SER A 43 23.85 -5.82 -3.18
C SER A 43 22.98 -5.95 -4.43
N GLN A 44 21.72 -5.47 -4.40
CA GLN A 44 20.85 -5.44 -5.56
C GLN A 44 20.70 -4.01 -6.06
N ASN A 45 21.27 -3.72 -7.24
CA ASN A 45 21.05 -2.49 -7.99
C ASN A 45 19.60 -2.48 -8.53
N ILE A 46 18.62 -2.51 -7.65
CA ILE A 46 17.23 -2.23 -8.01
C ILE A 46 17.13 -0.72 -8.05
N THR A 47 16.67 -0.18 -9.17
CA THR A 47 16.57 1.26 -9.42
C THR A 47 16.01 1.97 -8.19
N GLU A 48 16.83 2.82 -7.59
CA GLU A 48 16.57 3.65 -6.40
C GLU A 48 15.20 4.37 -6.46
N ASP A 49 14.67 4.53 -7.68
CA ASP A 49 13.40 5.14 -8.01
C ASP A 49 12.16 4.40 -7.49
N VAL A 50 12.18 3.08 -7.28
CA VAL A 50 10.98 2.33 -6.80
C VAL A 50 10.76 2.51 -5.31
N PHE A 51 11.85 2.69 -4.55
CA PHE A 51 11.84 2.86 -3.10
C PHE A 51 12.48 4.19 -2.73
N GLN A 52 12.06 5.30 -3.37
CA GLN A 52 12.53 6.67 -3.10
C GLN A 52 12.57 7.03 -1.60
N ASN A 53 11.85 6.30 -0.76
CA ASN A 53 11.98 6.31 0.68
C ASN A 53 12.43 4.92 1.21
N SER A 54 13.74 4.72 1.34
CA SER A 54 14.42 3.47 1.70
C SER A 54 14.26 3.05 3.18
N ASN A 55 13.37 3.68 3.92
CA ASN A 55 13.15 3.35 5.32
C ASN A 55 12.25 2.11 5.44
N ALA A 56 12.66 1.18 6.29
CA ALA A 56 11.82 0.07 6.66
C ALA A 56 10.58 0.57 7.41
N SER A 57 9.40 0.05 7.09
CA SER A 57 8.16 0.34 7.80
C SER A 57 7.36 -0.93 8.05
N ALA A 58 6.57 -0.93 9.13
CA ALA A 58 5.62 -1.98 9.44
C ALA A 58 4.33 -1.32 9.95
N VAL A 59 3.23 -1.54 9.23
CA VAL A 59 1.92 -0.94 9.55
C VAL A 59 0.82 -1.99 9.55
N LEU A 60 -0.22 -1.79 10.36
CA LEU A 60 -1.41 -2.64 10.34
C LEU A 60 -2.48 -2.00 9.45
N ARG A 61 -3.01 -2.77 8.50
CA ARG A 61 -4.04 -2.33 7.56
C ARG A 61 -5.14 -3.36 7.41
N ARG A 62 -6.40 -2.94 7.36
CA ARG A 62 -7.55 -3.83 7.08
C ARG A 62 -7.97 -3.74 5.62
N TYR A 63 -8.73 -4.72 5.13
CA TYR A 63 -9.19 -4.74 3.72
C TYR A 63 -9.85 -3.44 3.24
N SER A 64 -10.63 -2.76 4.10
CA SER A 64 -11.26 -1.49 3.72
C SER A 64 -10.27 -0.33 3.54
N ASP A 65 -9.06 -0.45 4.07
CA ASP A 65 -7.98 0.51 3.85
C ASP A 65 -7.32 0.28 2.49
N PHE A 66 -7.17 -0.98 2.06
CA PHE A 66 -6.75 -1.32 0.69
C PHE A 66 -7.76 -0.82 -0.34
N LEU A 67 -9.06 -0.96 -0.04
CA LEU A 67 -10.11 -0.39 -0.89
C LEU A 67 -10.02 1.14 -0.99
N TRP A 68 -9.68 1.82 0.11
CA TRP A 68 -9.42 3.26 0.07
C TRP A 68 -8.23 3.58 -0.85
N LEU A 69 -7.11 2.85 -0.72
CA LEU A 69 -5.92 3.04 -1.55
C LEU A 69 -6.26 2.86 -3.03
N TYR A 70 -6.95 1.77 -3.40
CA TYR A 70 -7.36 1.51 -4.78
C TYR A 70 -8.21 2.65 -5.37
N ASN A 71 -9.22 3.11 -4.63
CA ASN A 71 -10.05 4.22 -5.07
C ASN A 71 -9.28 5.54 -5.15
N ARG A 72 -8.28 5.74 -4.28
CA ARG A 72 -7.46 6.95 -4.28
C ARG A 72 -6.46 6.97 -5.42
N LEU A 73 -5.86 5.83 -5.77
CA LEU A 73 -4.99 5.69 -6.94
C LEU A 73 -5.72 6.04 -8.23
N HIS A 74 -6.96 5.54 -8.41
CA HIS A 74 -7.82 5.91 -9.54
C HIS A 74 -8.12 7.41 -9.62
N LYS A 75 -8.18 8.10 -8.46
CA LYS A 75 -8.44 9.55 -8.39
C LYS A 75 -7.18 10.39 -8.61
N GLU A 76 -6.03 9.99 -8.03
CA GLU A 76 -4.77 10.73 -8.14
C GLU A 76 -4.12 10.55 -9.51
N ARG A 77 -4.30 9.38 -10.14
CA ARG A 77 -3.72 9.02 -11.43
C ARG A 77 -4.82 8.64 -12.41
N ALA A 78 -5.63 9.63 -12.81
CA ALA A 78 -6.68 9.46 -13.80
C ALA A 78 -6.06 9.09 -15.16
N GLY A 79 -6.05 7.80 -15.49
CA GLY A 79 -5.41 7.24 -16.69
C GLY A 79 -4.60 5.98 -16.42
N ALA A 80 -4.15 5.79 -15.17
CA ALA A 80 -3.36 4.63 -14.80
C ALA A 80 -4.23 3.37 -14.63
N VAL A 81 -3.72 2.23 -15.13
CA VAL A 81 -4.38 0.94 -14.98
C VAL A 81 -4.07 0.37 -13.59
N VAL A 82 -4.89 0.72 -12.61
CA VAL A 82 -4.74 0.22 -11.25
C VAL A 82 -5.02 -1.29 -11.21
N PRO A 83 -4.10 -2.12 -10.68
CA PRO A 83 -4.29 -3.57 -10.57
C PRO A 83 -5.57 -3.92 -9.80
N PRO A 84 -6.33 -4.95 -10.20
CA PRO A 84 -7.57 -5.30 -9.53
C PRO A 84 -7.33 -5.76 -8.08
N LEU A 85 -8.14 -5.25 -7.15
CA LEU A 85 -8.21 -5.80 -5.80
C LEU A 85 -8.96 -7.14 -5.81
N PRO A 86 -8.59 -8.09 -4.94
CA PRO A 86 -9.38 -9.31 -4.75
C PRO A 86 -10.82 -8.98 -4.37
N GLU A 87 -11.75 -9.74 -4.94
CA GLU A 87 -13.18 -9.51 -4.76
C GLU A 87 -13.61 -9.57 -3.30
N LYS A 88 -14.66 -8.80 -3.01
CA LYS A 88 -15.30 -8.75 -1.70
C LYS A 88 -16.17 -10.00 -1.53
N GLN A 89 -15.58 -11.17 -1.27
CA GLN A 89 -16.38 -12.33 -0.90
C GLN A 89 -16.95 -12.16 0.51
N ALA A 90 -18.28 -12.22 0.61
CA ALA A 90 -19.03 -12.11 1.85
C ALA A 90 -19.13 -13.45 2.59
N VAL A 91 -19.07 -14.56 1.86
CA VAL A 91 -19.18 -15.92 2.40
C VAL A 91 -17.84 -16.36 2.98
N SER A 92 -17.83 -16.86 4.22
CA SER A 92 -16.63 -17.36 4.90
C SER A 92 -15.48 -16.35 5.07
N ARG A 93 -15.80 -15.04 5.17
CA ARG A 93 -14.80 -13.95 5.26
C ARG A 93 -13.84 -14.01 6.45
N PHE A 94 -14.10 -14.92 7.39
CA PHE A 94 -13.32 -15.15 8.61
C PHE A 94 -12.64 -16.52 8.64
N SER A 95 -12.80 -17.35 7.61
CA SER A 95 -12.07 -18.60 7.50
C SER A 95 -10.59 -18.34 7.23
N THR A 96 -9.73 -19.20 7.76
CA THR A 96 -8.29 -19.12 7.61
C THR A 96 -7.86 -19.20 6.14
N SER A 97 -8.45 -20.10 5.37
CA SER A 97 -8.20 -20.23 3.92
C SER A 97 -8.49 -18.93 3.17
N PHE A 98 -9.62 -18.29 3.47
CA PHE A 98 -9.99 -17.03 2.83
C PHE A 98 -9.08 -15.88 3.26
N ILE A 99 -8.71 -15.83 4.53
CA ILE A 99 -7.80 -14.80 5.05
C ILE A 99 -6.44 -14.90 4.37
N GLU A 100 -5.93 -16.12 4.17
CA GLU A 100 -4.65 -16.36 3.50
C GLU A 100 -4.70 -16.10 1.99
N GLU A 101 -5.75 -16.55 1.30
CA GLU A 101 -5.96 -16.24 -0.12
C GLU A 101 -6.04 -14.73 -0.34
N ARG A 102 -6.80 -14.03 0.52
CA ARG A 102 -6.88 -12.57 0.51
C ARG A 102 -5.51 -11.95 0.80
N ARG A 103 -4.76 -12.43 1.79
CA ARG A 103 -3.41 -11.93 2.12
C ARG A 103 -2.50 -11.99 0.89
N GLN A 104 -2.45 -13.13 0.20
CA GLN A 104 -1.66 -13.33 -1.02
C GLN A 104 -2.06 -12.35 -2.13
N ALA A 105 -3.37 -12.18 -2.35
CA ALA A 105 -3.86 -11.27 -3.37
C ALA A 105 -3.60 -9.79 -3.03
N LEU A 106 -3.71 -9.41 -1.76
CA LEU A 106 -3.36 -8.06 -1.28
C LEU A 106 -1.86 -7.77 -1.42
N GLU A 107 -1.01 -8.76 -1.14
CA GLU A 107 0.43 -8.66 -1.34
C GLU A 107 0.78 -8.44 -2.82
N ARG A 108 0.23 -9.26 -3.72
CA ARG A 108 0.41 -9.10 -5.16
C ARG A 108 -0.08 -7.74 -5.66
N PHE A 109 -1.22 -7.28 -5.16
CA PHE A 109 -1.74 -5.94 -5.47
C PHE A 109 -0.74 -4.85 -5.09
N LEU A 110 -0.23 -4.85 -3.85
CA LEU A 110 0.74 -3.84 -3.40
C LEU A 110 2.04 -3.87 -4.20
N ARG A 111 2.58 -5.06 -4.47
CA ARG A 111 3.81 -5.19 -5.26
C ARG A 111 3.62 -4.62 -6.66
N ARG A 112 2.50 -4.93 -7.32
CA ARG A 112 2.18 -4.41 -8.65
C ARG A 112 2.02 -2.89 -8.66
N VAL A 113 1.37 -2.33 -7.65
CA VAL A 113 1.22 -0.88 -7.53
C VAL A 113 2.58 -0.22 -7.32
N ALA A 114 3.44 -0.80 -6.46
CA ALA A 114 4.75 -0.25 -6.15
C ALA A 114 5.72 -0.25 -7.35
N VAL A 115 5.61 -1.21 -8.26
CA VAL A 115 6.46 -1.26 -9.48
C VAL A 115 5.81 -0.60 -10.70
N HIS A 116 4.58 -0.08 -10.56
CA HIS A 116 3.87 0.51 -11.69
C HIS A 116 4.41 1.92 -11.95
N PRO A 117 4.86 2.24 -13.18
CA PRO A 117 5.58 3.48 -13.50
C PRO A 117 4.75 4.75 -13.27
N GLU A 118 3.42 4.64 -13.22
CA GLU A 118 2.54 5.79 -12.95
C GLU A 118 2.01 5.84 -11.51
N LEU A 119 2.19 4.77 -10.72
CA LEU A 119 1.62 4.67 -9.36
C LEU A 119 2.68 4.60 -8.25
N TYR A 120 3.93 4.26 -8.57
CA TYR A 120 5.00 4.05 -7.58
C TYR A 120 5.27 5.27 -6.69
N ASP A 121 5.13 6.48 -7.26
CA ASP A 121 5.34 7.78 -6.60
C ASP A 121 4.04 8.41 -6.07
N ALA A 122 2.93 7.66 -6.06
CA ALA A 122 1.64 8.17 -5.59
C ALA A 122 1.69 8.47 -4.09
N LYS A 123 1.28 9.69 -3.70
CA LYS A 123 1.27 10.12 -2.29
C LYS A 123 0.40 9.22 -1.42
N CYS A 124 -0.74 8.75 -1.94
CA CYS A 124 -1.60 7.83 -1.21
C CYS A 124 -0.96 6.47 -0.93
N LEU A 125 -0.04 6.00 -1.80
CA LEU A 125 0.70 4.76 -1.59
C LEU A 125 1.70 4.93 -0.45
N ASP A 126 2.47 6.02 -0.45
CA ASP A 126 3.43 6.31 0.63
C ASP A 126 2.73 6.40 2.00
N ILE A 127 1.63 7.15 2.08
CA ILE A 127 0.80 7.25 3.30
C ILE A 127 0.29 5.86 3.71
N PHE A 128 -0.20 5.05 2.77
CA PHE A 128 -0.70 3.71 3.10
C PHE A 128 0.40 2.82 3.70
N LEU A 129 1.61 2.84 3.13
CA LEU A 129 2.72 1.96 3.52
C LEU A 129 3.47 2.42 4.78
N ARG A 130 3.50 3.72 5.07
CA ARG A 130 4.40 4.29 6.09
C ARG A 130 3.71 5.06 7.20
N ALA A 131 2.51 5.60 6.98
CA ALA A 131 1.82 6.36 8.02
C ALA A 131 1.40 5.46 9.18
N ASP A 132 1.50 5.96 10.41
CA ASP A 132 0.86 5.33 11.56
C ASP A 132 -0.69 5.34 11.41
N ASP A 133 -1.41 4.64 12.29
CA ASP A 133 -2.86 4.54 12.17
C ASP A 133 -3.56 5.90 12.24
N ILE A 134 -3.12 6.81 13.12
CA ILE A 134 -3.74 8.13 13.32
C ILE A 134 -3.56 8.98 12.05
N THR A 135 -2.33 9.05 11.55
CA THR A 135 -2.01 9.79 10.32
C THR A 135 -2.77 9.22 9.13
N PHE A 136 -2.86 7.89 9.03
CA PHE A 136 -3.61 7.21 7.98
C PHE A 136 -5.12 7.49 8.05
N GLN A 137 -5.75 7.40 9.24
CA GLN A 137 -7.17 7.74 9.39
C GLN A 137 -7.44 9.20 9.02
N THR A 138 -6.52 10.11 9.39
CA THR A 138 -6.63 11.53 9.04
C THR A 138 -6.62 11.73 7.53
N ALA A 139 -5.67 11.12 6.82
CA ALA A 139 -5.61 11.17 5.36
C ALA A 139 -6.82 10.50 4.69
N LYS A 140 -7.35 9.43 5.29
CA LYS A 140 -8.55 8.73 4.81
C LYS A 140 -9.81 9.58 4.92
N ASN A 141 -9.92 10.34 6.00
CA ASN A 141 -11.06 11.20 6.30
C ASN A 141 -10.97 12.59 5.67
N ALA A 142 -9.77 13.02 5.27
CA ALA A 142 -9.57 14.22 4.48
C ALA A 142 -10.28 14.07 3.13
N LYS A 143 -11.51 14.59 3.04
CA LYS A 143 -12.17 14.83 1.76
C LYS A 143 -11.21 15.65 0.92
N SER A 144 -10.95 15.23 -0.33
CA SER A 144 -10.06 15.89 -1.28
C SER A 144 -10.15 17.41 -1.14
N VAL A 145 -9.18 18.02 -0.47
CA VAL A 145 -8.99 19.46 -0.51
C VAL A 145 -8.17 19.71 -1.77
N PRO A 146 -8.73 20.33 -2.82
CA PRO A 146 -7.94 20.72 -3.97
C PRO A 146 -7.12 21.95 -3.54
N GLY A 147 -5.80 21.83 -3.57
CA GLY A 147 -4.89 22.96 -3.38
C GLY A 147 -4.53 23.25 -1.93
N ALA A 148 -3.40 22.69 -1.50
CA ALA A 148 -2.54 23.35 -0.54
C ALA A 148 -1.14 23.40 -1.17
N ASP A 149 -1.01 24.27 -2.17
CA ASP A 149 0.23 25.00 -2.35
C ASP A 149 0.38 25.86 -1.10
N ASN A 150 1.43 25.62 -0.31
CA ASN A 150 1.95 26.68 0.53
C ASN A 150 3.46 26.51 0.58
N GLY A 151 4.08 27.22 -0.36
CA GLY A 151 5.51 27.35 -0.50
C GLY A 151 6.18 27.63 0.83
N TYR A 152 7.34 26.99 0.99
CA TYR A 152 8.33 27.30 1.99
C TYR A 152 8.84 28.73 1.72
N VAL A 153 8.18 29.73 2.30
CA VAL A 153 8.70 31.10 2.29
C VAL A 153 9.73 31.23 3.39
N SER A 154 10.99 31.33 2.98
CA SER A 154 12.10 31.79 3.80
C SER A 154 11.82 33.18 4.34
N GLN A 155 12.01 33.41 5.64
CA GLN A 155 12.43 34.73 6.13
C GLN A 155 13.44 34.63 7.27
N HIS A 156 14.51 35.38 7.07
CA HIS A 156 15.59 35.76 7.98
C HIS A 156 15.12 36.71 9.10
N GLY A 157 15.96 36.80 10.15
CA GLY A 157 16.14 38.00 10.99
C GLY A 157 15.73 37.78 12.45
N SER A 158 16.51 38.14 13.46
CA SER A 158 17.78 38.87 13.55
C SER A 158 18.47 38.51 14.87
#